data_AF-A0A1S1XXP6-F1
#
_entry.id   AF-A0A1S1XXP6-F1
#
_cell.length_a   1.000
_cell.length_b   1.000
_cell.length_c   1.000
_cell.angle_alpha   90.00
_cell.angle_beta   90.00
_cell.angle_gamma   90.00
#
_symmetry.space_group_name_H-M   'P 1'
#
loop_
_entity.id
_entity.type
_entity.pdbx_description
1 polymer ?
#
loop_
_entity_poly.entity_id
_entity_poly.type
_entity_poly.pdbx_seq_one_letter_code
_entity_poly.pdbx_strand_id
1 'polypeptide(L)'
;MEQATAPTLDEFKAACRDEFGFLQKEFGFIEIGPTREEYSNLYEVNFEKDGWRIVVAGYSYGFSAGIDIRNKKGISVPFHHLVPDGFWEANRQGYGRGQIGDIRFQALCLKRFGTRFLNNDWSPFQLLRDLEEKCKEENTKAWEEDEREWAMKRAIEKADKAFKAKRYSEAADNLSEFKEYLPPSQAKKLAICLKRRNANK
;
A
#
# COMPACT_ATOMS: atom_id res chain seq x y z
N MET A 1 -12.49 -5.82 -26.49
CA MET A 1 -11.94 -5.34 -25.20
C MET A 1 -10.55 -4.82 -25.46
N GLU A 2 -10.29 -3.55 -25.16
CA GLU A 2 -8.96 -2.93 -25.29
C GLU A 2 -7.97 -3.67 -24.38
N GLN A 3 -6.88 -4.21 -24.95
CA GLN A 3 -5.80 -4.80 -24.16
C GLN A 3 -4.94 -3.67 -23.59
N ALA A 4 -4.57 -3.79 -22.31
CA ALA A 4 -3.63 -2.86 -21.69
C ALA A 4 -2.22 -3.21 -22.20
N THR A 5 -1.71 -2.43 -23.15
CA THR A 5 -0.32 -2.46 -23.58
C THR A 5 0.48 -1.40 -22.82
N ALA A 6 1.70 -1.73 -22.42
CA ALA A 6 2.59 -0.78 -21.77
C ALA A 6 2.92 0.38 -22.74
N PRO A 7 2.73 1.65 -22.33
CA PRO A 7 3.07 2.78 -23.19
C PRO A 7 4.59 2.96 -23.30
N THR A 8 5.02 3.52 -24.42
CA THR A 8 6.38 4.06 -24.52
C THR A 8 6.57 5.23 -23.54
N LEU A 9 7.82 5.57 -23.27
CA LEU A 9 8.15 6.69 -22.39
C LEU A 9 7.58 8.02 -22.90
N ASP A 10 7.62 8.23 -24.21
CA ASP A 10 7.11 9.45 -24.84
C ASP A 10 5.59 9.52 -24.78
N GLU A 11 4.90 8.40 -25.01
CA GLU A 11 3.43 8.32 -24.86
C GLU A 11 3.00 8.57 -23.41
N PHE A 12 3.72 8.01 -22.43
CA PHE A 12 3.45 8.27 -21.02
C PHE A 12 3.60 9.75 -20.69
N LYS A 13 4.73 10.37 -21.07
CA LYS A 13 4.99 11.79 -20.79
C LYS A 13 4.01 12.70 -21.51
N ALA A 14 3.64 12.38 -22.75
CA ALA A 14 2.62 13.11 -23.50
C ALA A 14 1.27 13.06 -22.78
N ALA A 15 0.81 11.87 -22.38
CA ALA A 15 -0.43 11.71 -21.63
C ALA A 15 -0.42 12.45 -20.29
N CYS A 16 0.69 12.42 -19.55
CA CYS A 16 0.83 13.21 -18.33
C CYS A 16 0.65 14.70 -18.60
N ARG A 17 1.29 15.26 -19.63
CA ARG A 17 1.19 16.68 -19.97
C ARG A 17 -0.19 17.08 -20.46
N ASP A 18 -0.84 16.21 -21.23
CA ASP A 18 -2.19 16.46 -21.75
C ASP A 18 -3.21 16.47 -20.61
N GLU A 19 -3.22 15.42 -19.78
CA GLU A 19 -4.22 15.21 -18.74
C GLU A 19 -3.98 16.10 -17.51
N PHE A 20 -2.71 16.33 -17.12
CA PHE A 20 -2.35 17.20 -16.00
C PHE A 20 -1.97 18.64 -16.41
N GLY A 21 -2.10 18.99 -17.70
CA GLY A 21 -1.76 20.33 -18.19
C GLY A 21 -2.56 21.46 -17.52
N PHE A 22 -3.70 21.14 -16.90
CA PHE A 22 -4.46 22.08 -16.07
C PHE A 22 -3.65 22.60 -14.87
N LEU A 23 -2.71 21.82 -14.32
CA LEU A 23 -1.85 22.25 -13.21
C LEU A 23 -1.06 23.50 -13.58
N GLN A 24 -0.52 23.55 -14.80
CA GLN A 24 0.21 24.70 -15.30
C GLN A 24 -0.73 25.82 -15.72
N LYS A 25 -1.77 25.49 -16.50
CA LYS A 25 -2.69 26.48 -17.11
C LYS A 25 -3.59 27.19 -16.11
N GLU A 26 -4.07 26.48 -15.10
CA GLU A 26 -5.10 26.97 -14.16
C GLU A 26 -4.51 27.28 -12.78
N PHE A 27 -3.49 26.53 -12.34
CA PHE A 27 -3.01 26.58 -10.95
C PHE A 27 -1.57 27.10 -10.79
N GLY A 28 -0.86 27.39 -11.89
CA GLY A 28 0.48 28.00 -11.85
C GLY A 28 1.61 27.06 -11.40
N PHE A 29 1.44 25.74 -11.54
CA PHE A 29 2.53 24.79 -11.37
C PHE A 29 3.52 24.87 -12.55
N ILE A 30 4.76 24.45 -12.31
CA ILE A 30 5.77 24.28 -13.36
C ILE A 30 6.18 22.81 -13.46
N GLU A 31 6.32 22.30 -14.69
CA GLU A 31 6.94 20.97 -14.89
C GLU A 31 8.44 21.07 -14.57
N ILE A 32 8.94 20.17 -13.75
CA ILE A 32 10.36 20.10 -13.40
C ILE A 32 10.93 18.75 -13.83
N GLY A 33 12.24 18.75 -14.11
CA GLY A 33 12.96 17.52 -14.43
C GLY A 33 12.96 16.52 -13.27
N PRO A 34 13.24 15.24 -13.55
CA PRO A 34 13.35 14.22 -12.52
C PRO A 34 14.45 14.60 -11.50
N THR A 35 14.18 14.33 -10.22
CA THR A 35 15.18 14.43 -9.16
C THR A 35 16.26 13.38 -9.47
N ARG A 36 17.49 13.83 -9.75
CA ARG A 36 18.61 12.96 -10.15
C ARG A 36 19.02 12.06 -8.98
N GLU A 37 18.38 10.90 -8.88
CA GLU A 37 18.84 9.77 -8.08
C GLU A 37 19.25 8.63 -9.01
N GLU A 38 20.23 7.86 -8.57
CA GLU A 38 20.85 6.74 -9.31
C GLU A 38 19.84 5.65 -9.72
N TYR A 39 18.63 5.68 -9.14
CA TYR A 39 17.50 4.79 -9.41
C TYR A 39 16.20 5.53 -9.79
N SER A 40 16.31 6.71 -10.43
CA SER A 40 15.12 7.49 -10.81
C SER A 40 14.19 6.74 -11.78
N ASN A 41 12.89 6.76 -11.49
CA ASN A 41 11.87 6.17 -12.35
C ASN A 41 11.78 6.96 -13.66
N LEU A 42 12.06 6.32 -14.79
CA LEU A 42 11.99 6.97 -16.10
C LEU A 42 10.57 7.40 -16.44
N TYR A 43 9.55 6.64 -16.00
CA TYR A 43 8.13 6.93 -16.18
C TYR A 43 7.63 7.84 -15.07
N GLU A 44 8.21 9.03 -14.97
CA GLU A 44 7.85 10.04 -13.97
C GLU A 44 7.76 11.44 -14.60
N VAL A 45 6.73 12.20 -14.23
CA VAL A 45 6.59 13.62 -14.54
C VAL A 45 6.26 14.37 -13.25
N ASN A 46 7.00 15.45 -12.99
CA ASN A 46 6.90 16.22 -11.75
C ASN A 46 6.38 17.63 -12.03
N PHE A 47 5.40 18.08 -11.25
CA PHE A 47 4.89 19.44 -11.26
C PHE A 47 5.12 20.09 -9.89
N GLU A 48 5.71 21.28 -9.84
CA GLU A 48 6.05 21.94 -8.58
C GLU A 48 5.43 23.35 -8.48
N LYS A 49 5.01 23.72 -7.26
CA LYS A 49 4.53 25.05 -6.89
C LYS A 49 4.67 25.26 -5.38
N ASP A 50 5.19 26.42 -4.96
CA ASP A 50 5.24 26.85 -3.54
C ASP A 50 5.82 25.80 -2.57
N GLY A 51 6.81 25.01 -3.02
CA GLY A 51 7.44 23.95 -2.23
C GLY A 51 6.64 22.65 -2.14
N TRP A 52 5.64 22.48 -3.00
CA TRP A 52 4.84 21.26 -3.13
C TRP A 52 5.00 20.68 -4.52
N ARG A 53 5.00 19.35 -4.58
CA ARG A 53 5.23 18.59 -5.81
C ARG A 53 4.11 17.59 -6.03
N ILE A 54 3.57 17.55 -7.24
CA ILE A 54 2.71 16.49 -7.73
C ILE A 54 3.57 15.62 -8.64
N VAL A 55 3.72 14.36 -8.26
CA VAL A 55 4.53 13.36 -8.97
C VAL A 55 3.56 12.41 -9.65
N VAL A 56 3.59 12.36 -10.98
CA VAL A 56 2.84 11.37 -11.76
C VAL A 56 3.80 10.26 -12.14
N ALA A 57 3.61 9.06 -11.60
CA ALA A 57 4.54 7.96 -11.76
C ALA A 57 3.85 6.71 -12.33
N GLY A 58 4.53 6.07 -13.28
CA GLY A 58 4.20 4.74 -13.77
C GLY A 58 4.81 3.67 -12.87
N TYR A 59 4.00 2.67 -12.52
CA TYR A 59 4.38 1.51 -11.72
C TYR A 59 4.28 0.23 -12.54
N SER A 60 4.82 -0.85 -11.96
CA SER A 60 4.60 -2.23 -12.42
C SER A 60 4.85 -2.41 -13.93
N TYR A 61 5.99 -1.94 -14.44
CA TYR A 61 6.41 -2.17 -15.83
C TYR A 61 5.36 -1.81 -16.92
N GLY A 62 4.53 -0.78 -16.70
CA GLY A 62 3.52 -0.38 -17.68
C GLY A 62 2.08 -0.69 -17.30
N PHE A 63 1.86 -1.42 -16.20
CA PHE A 63 0.52 -1.90 -15.84
C PHE A 63 -0.33 -0.90 -15.05
N SER A 64 0.29 0.03 -14.32
CA SER A 64 -0.47 1.05 -13.58
C SER A 64 0.26 2.38 -13.48
N ALA A 65 -0.48 3.45 -13.26
CA ALA A 65 0.05 4.76 -12.90
C ALA A 65 -0.67 5.32 -11.67
N GLY A 66 0.01 6.21 -10.94
CA GLY A 66 -0.59 6.90 -9.82
C GLY A 66 0.03 8.28 -9.61
N ILE A 67 -0.54 9.03 -8.67
CA ILE A 67 0.00 10.31 -8.27
C ILE A 67 0.38 10.31 -6.80
N ASP A 68 1.56 10.84 -6.52
CA ASP A 68 1.98 11.21 -5.18
C ASP A 68 2.00 12.72 -5.06
N ILE A 69 1.59 13.19 -3.89
CA ILE A 69 1.65 14.59 -3.54
C ILE A 69 2.72 14.73 -2.45
N ARG A 70 3.78 15.50 -2.70
CA ARG A 70 4.93 15.63 -1.81
C ARG A 70 5.12 17.05 -1.33
N ASN A 71 5.45 17.21 -0.05
CA ASN A 71 5.90 18.49 0.49
C ASN A 71 7.39 18.73 0.21
N LYS A 72 7.88 19.92 0.57
CA LYS A 72 9.30 20.31 0.45
C LYS A 72 10.30 19.40 1.16
N LYS A 73 9.83 18.61 2.13
CA LYS A 73 10.64 17.62 2.87
C LYS A 73 10.59 16.22 2.22
N GLY A 74 9.89 16.08 1.09
CA GLY A 74 9.71 14.81 0.40
C GLY A 74 8.63 13.91 1.01
N ILE A 75 7.89 14.37 2.02
CA ILE A 75 6.83 13.58 2.64
C ILE A 75 5.65 13.53 1.67
N SER A 76 5.31 12.31 1.25
CA SER A 76 4.17 12.04 0.38
C SER A 76 2.88 11.99 1.19
N VAL A 77 1.77 12.41 0.60
CA VAL A 77 0.43 12.07 1.07
C VAL A 77 -0.32 11.25 0.03
N PRO A 78 -1.04 10.21 0.48
CA PRO A 78 -1.87 9.40 -0.39
C PRO A 78 -3.03 10.23 -0.97
N PHE A 79 -2.93 10.58 -2.25
CA PHE A 79 -4.01 11.29 -2.95
C PHE A 79 -5.34 10.53 -2.93
N HIS A 80 -5.31 9.19 -2.91
CA HIS A 80 -6.50 8.36 -2.98
C HIS A 80 -7.51 8.61 -1.86
N HIS A 81 -7.07 9.04 -0.67
CA HIS A 81 -7.96 9.38 0.46
C HIS A 81 -8.73 10.69 0.24
N LEU A 82 -8.37 11.51 -0.75
CA LEU A 82 -9.18 12.69 -1.13
C LEU A 82 -10.41 12.32 -1.96
N VAL A 83 -10.42 11.12 -2.52
CA VAL A 83 -11.48 10.66 -3.41
C VAL A 83 -12.50 9.88 -2.58
N PRO A 84 -13.81 10.22 -2.64
CA PRO A 84 -14.83 9.53 -1.85
C PRO A 84 -14.88 8.02 -2.11
N ASP A 85 -15.22 7.26 -1.07
CA ASP A 85 -15.38 5.81 -1.15
C ASP A 85 -16.39 5.41 -2.25
N GLY A 86 -16.04 4.37 -3.01
CA GLY A 86 -16.85 3.88 -4.13
C GLY A 86 -16.77 4.75 -5.40
N PHE A 87 -16.16 5.94 -5.34
CA PHE A 87 -16.03 6.80 -6.51
C PHE A 87 -15.09 6.17 -7.55
N TRP A 88 -14.01 5.55 -7.10
CA TRP A 88 -13.04 4.88 -7.99
C TRP A 88 -13.72 3.81 -8.83
N GLU A 89 -14.43 2.88 -8.20
CA GLU A 89 -15.09 1.75 -8.85
C GLU A 89 -16.24 2.22 -9.76
N ALA A 90 -17.03 3.19 -9.30
CA ALA A 90 -18.19 3.66 -10.05
C ALA A 90 -17.83 4.48 -11.29
N ASN A 91 -16.68 5.16 -11.29
CA ASN A 91 -16.34 6.15 -12.34
C ASN A 91 -15.12 5.75 -13.18
N ARG A 92 -14.43 4.64 -12.89
CA ARG A 92 -13.26 4.21 -13.68
C ARG A 92 -13.60 3.85 -15.13
N GLN A 93 -14.86 3.47 -15.40
CA GLN A 93 -15.31 3.06 -16.73
C GLN A 93 -15.20 4.22 -17.73
N GLY A 94 -14.71 3.94 -18.93
CA GLY A 94 -14.59 4.92 -20.02
C GLY A 94 -13.24 5.65 -20.09
N TYR A 95 -12.37 5.48 -19.09
CA TYR A 95 -11.04 6.11 -19.10
C TYR A 95 -9.94 5.24 -19.76
N GLY A 96 -10.28 4.04 -20.25
CA GLY A 96 -9.32 3.08 -20.80
C GLY A 96 -8.63 2.24 -19.73
N ARG A 97 -7.81 1.25 -20.13
CA ARG A 97 -7.08 0.36 -19.22
C ARG A 97 -5.58 0.68 -19.18
N GLY A 98 -4.88 0.18 -18.16
CA GLY A 98 -3.44 0.35 -18.00
C GLY A 98 -3.03 1.78 -17.64
N GLN A 99 -1.73 2.07 -17.77
CA GLN A 99 -1.12 3.32 -17.34
C GLN A 99 -1.80 4.59 -17.86
N ILE A 100 -2.08 4.67 -19.17
CA ILE A 100 -2.70 5.87 -19.75
C ILE A 100 -4.10 6.09 -19.19
N GLY A 101 -4.87 5.02 -19.00
CA GLY A 101 -6.18 5.14 -18.38
C GLY A 101 -6.13 5.54 -16.91
N ASP A 102 -5.11 5.08 -16.19
CA ASP A 102 -4.87 5.49 -14.81
C ASP A 102 -4.48 6.97 -14.73
N ILE A 103 -3.60 7.45 -15.62
CA ILE A 103 -3.22 8.88 -15.74
C ILE A 103 -4.48 9.74 -15.91
N ARG A 104 -5.33 9.40 -16.88
CA ARG A 104 -6.58 10.12 -17.15
C ARG A 104 -7.50 10.15 -15.93
N PHE A 105 -7.68 9.01 -15.28
CA PHE A 105 -8.59 8.90 -14.16
C PHE A 105 -8.05 9.61 -12.91
N GLN A 106 -6.75 9.50 -12.64
CA GLN A 106 -6.08 10.24 -11.57
C GLN A 106 -6.16 11.76 -11.81
N ALA A 107 -5.96 12.23 -13.04
CA ALA A 107 -6.08 13.64 -13.40
C ALA A 107 -7.50 14.17 -13.16
N LEU A 108 -8.53 13.41 -13.56
CA LEU A 108 -9.93 13.73 -13.26
C LEU A 108 -10.15 13.86 -11.75
N CYS A 109 -9.75 12.86 -10.98
CA CYS A 109 -9.93 12.85 -9.54
C CYS A 109 -9.22 14.06 -8.91
N LEU A 110 -7.98 14.36 -9.33
CA LEU A 110 -7.22 15.49 -8.81
C LEU A 110 -7.91 16.82 -9.13
N LYS A 111 -8.40 16.98 -10.36
CA LYS A 111 -9.13 18.19 -10.77
C LYS A 111 -10.45 18.34 -10.01
N ARG A 112 -11.11 17.24 -9.64
CA ARG A 112 -12.42 17.25 -8.98
C ARG A 112 -12.34 17.38 -7.46
N PHE A 113 -11.41 16.70 -6.83
CA PHE A 113 -11.31 16.58 -5.36
C PHE A 113 -10.07 17.26 -4.78
N GLY A 114 -9.06 17.54 -5.61
CA GLY A 114 -7.84 18.23 -5.21
C GLY A 114 -7.93 19.75 -5.28
N THR A 115 -9.05 20.37 -5.66
CA THR A 115 -9.12 21.82 -5.89
C THR A 115 -8.68 22.66 -4.69
N ARG A 116 -9.03 22.26 -3.46
CA ARG A 116 -8.58 22.95 -2.24
C ARG A 116 -7.05 22.91 -2.12
N PHE A 117 -6.51 21.70 -2.25
CA PHE A 117 -5.08 21.45 -2.27
C PHE A 117 -4.34 22.29 -3.34
N LEU A 118 -4.86 22.30 -4.57
CA LEU A 118 -4.28 23.03 -5.70
C LEU A 118 -4.30 24.56 -5.51
N ASN A 119 -5.19 25.07 -4.65
CA ASN A 119 -5.32 26.47 -4.27
C ASN A 119 -4.60 26.81 -2.95
N ASN A 120 -3.64 25.99 -2.51
CA ASN A 120 -2.91 26.16 -1.25
C ASN A 120 -3.77 26.09 0.02
N ASP A 121 -4.97 25.49 -0.03
CA ASP A 121 -5.72 25.11 1.16
C ASP A 121 -5.35 23.69 1.59
N TRP A 122 -4.43 23.63 2.55
CA TRP A 122 -3.86 22.41 3.11
C TRP A 122 -4.59 21.91 4.35
N SER A 123 -5.72 22.50 4.74
CA SER A 123 -6.51 21.97 5.85
C SER A 123 -6.87 20.48 5.69
N PRO A 124 -7.12 19.94 4.47
CA PRO A 124 -7.30 18.50 4.27
C PRO A 124 -6.01 17.68 4.44
N PHE A 125 -4.82 18.29 4.29
CA PHE A 125 -3.52 17.61 4.41
C PHE A 125 -3.28 17.08 5.83
N GLN A 126 -3.68 17.85 6.84
CA GLN A 126 -3.55 17.45 8.24
C GLN A 126 -4.42 16.21 8.53
N LEU A 127 -5.67 16.24 8.05
CA LEU A 127 -6.58 15.09 8.13
C LEU A 127 -6.03 13.85 7.41
N LEU A 128 -5.48 14.02 6.20
CA LEU A 128 -4.90 12.94 5.42
C LEU A 128 -3.70 12.29 6.11
N ARG A 129 -2.82 13.11 6.69
CA ARG A 129 -1.65 12.62 7.43
C ARG A 129 -2.07 11.80 8.65
N ASP A 130 -3.05 12.30 9.39
CA ASP A 130 -3.54 11.64 10.60
C ASP A 130 -4.29 10.33 10.24
N LEU A 131 -5.00 10.29 9.11
CA LEU A 131 -5.61 9.06 8.55
C LEU A 131 -4.55 8.03 8.13
N GLU A 132 -3.46 8.48 7.51
CA GLU A 132 -2.37 7.59 7.08
C GLU A 132 -1.61 7.00 8.28
N GLU A 133 -1.33 7.81 9.29
CA GLU A 133 -0.71 7.35 10.54
C GLU A 133 -1.58 6.27 11.20
N LYS A 134 -2.89 6.51 11.28
CA LYS A 134 -3.85 5.52 11.77
C LYS A 134 -3.88 4.24 10.93
N CYS A 135 -3.92 4.36 9.59
CA CYS A 135 -3.91 3.19 8.70
C CYS A 135 -2.61 2.39 8.82
N LYS A 136 -1.45 3.05 9.00
CA LYS A 136 -0.17 2.39 9.22
C LYS A 136 -0.15 1.61 10.53
N GLU A 137 -0.69 2.18 11.61
CA GLU A 137 -0.82 1.48 12.88
C GLU A 137 -1.75 0.26 12.79
N GLU A 138 -2.92 0.42 12.16
CA GLU A 138 -3.88 -0.68 11.97
C GLU A 138 -3.32 -1.79 11.08
N ASN A 139 -2.67 -1.43 9.97
CA ASN A 139 -2.01 -2.40 9.10
C ASN A 139 -0.85 -3.09 9.81
N THR A 140 0.01 -2.36 10.54
CA THR A 140 1.13 -2.98 11.27
C THR A 140 0.61 -4.04 12.24
N LYS A 141 -0.45 -3.74 12.98
CA LYS A 141 -1.11 -4.71 13.86
C LYS A 141 -1.65 -5.90 13.07
N ALA A 142 -2.39 -5.67 11.98
CA ALA A 142 -2.92 -6.76 11.15
C ALA A 142 -1.81 -7.67 10.59
N TRP A 143 -0.69 -7.08 10.14
CA TRP A 143 0.48 -7.83 9.68
C TRP A 143 1.13 -8.64 10.80
N GLU A 144 1.31 -8.06 12.00
CA GLU A 144 1.82 -8.78 13.17
C GLU A 144 0.88 -9.92 13.61
N GLU A 145 -0.43 -9.71 13.51
CA GLU A 145 -1.43 -10.74 13.80
C GLU A 145 -1.39 -11.88 12.78
N ASP A 146 -1.31 -11.55 11.49
CA ASP A 146 -1.18 -12.53 10.41
C ASP A 146 0.13 -13.31 10.55
N GLU A 147 1.27 -12.65 10.77
CA GLU A 147 2.56 -13.31 10.99
C GLU A 147 2.52 -14.24 12.20
N ARG A 148 1.93 -13.79 13.31
CA ARG A 148 1.72 -14.63 14.50
C ARG A 148 0.85 -15.84 14.18
N GLU A 149 -0.23 -15.66 13.43
CA GLU A 149 -1.12 -16.77 13.03
C GLU A 149 -0.37 -17.78 12.16
N TRP A 150 0.42 -17.31 11.19
CA TRP A 150 1.26 -18.17 10.35
C TRP A 150 2.32 -18.92 11.16
N ALA A 151 2.99 -18.24 12.08
CA ALA A 151 3.97 -18.86 12.97
C ALA A 151 3.32 -19.92 13.87
N MET A 152 2.15 -19.62 14.44
CA MET A 152 1.38 -20.55 15.25
C MET A 152 0.94 -21.78 14.45
N LYS A 153 0.43 -21.62 13.22
CA LYS A 153 0.06 -22.75 12.35
C LYS A 153 1.24 -23.67 12.09
N ARG A 154 2.41 -23.12 11.76
CA ARG A 154 3.65 -23.90 11.57
C ARG A 154 4.07 -24.62 12.85
N ALA A 155 3.94 -23.96 14.00
CA ALA A 155 4.27 -24.54 15.29
C ALA A 155 3.33 -25.71 15.66
N ILE A 156 2.03 -25.58 15.38
CA ILE A 156 1.04 -26.65 15.52
C ILE A 156 1.41 -27.86 14.64
N GLU A 157 1.77 -27.63 13.37
CA GLU A 157 2.17 -28.72 12.48
C GLU A 157 3.42 -29.47 12.96
N LYS A 158 4.42 -28.73 13.46
CA LYS A 158 5.63 -29.33 14.07
C LYS A 158 5.27 -30.11 15.33
N ALA A 159 4.43 -29.55 16.19
CA ALA A 159 3.96 -30.19 17.41
C ALA A 159 3.17 -31.47 17.11
N ASP A 160 2.35 -31.49 16.05
CA ASP A 160 1.60 -32.67 15.62
C ASP A 160 2.52 -33.81 15.18
N LYS A 161 3.56 -33.49 14.41
CA LYS A 161 4.59 -34.46 14.00
C LYS A 161 5.34 -35.01 15.22
N ALA A 162 5.75 -34.14 16.14
CA ALA A 162 6.44 -34.54 17.37
C ALA A 162 5.54 -35.39 18.30
N PHE A 163 4.27 -35.00 18.45
CA PHE A 163 3.29 -35.70 19.28
C PHE A 163 3.03 -37.13 18.76
N LYS A 164 2.84 -37.29 17.44
CA LYS A 164 2.69 -38.61 16.81
C LYS A 164 3.93 -39.48 17.00
N ALA A 165 5.12 -38.87 16.97
CA ALA A 165 6.39 -39.54 17.26
C ALA A 165 6.66 -39.75 18.76
N LYS A 166 5.70 -39.47 19.66
CA LYS A 166 5.83 -39.54 21.12
C LYS A 166 6.94 -38.65 21.71
N ARG A 167 7.41 -37.65 20.97
CA ARG A 167 8.38 -36.64 21.41
C ARG A 167 7.63 -35.50 22.13
N TYR A 168 7.13 -35.80 23.33
CA TYR A 168 6.22 -34.91 24.06
C TYR A 168 6.87 -33.60 24.52
N SER A 169 8.16 -33.60 24.85
CA SER A 169 8.87 -32.37 25.22
C SER A 169 8.95 -31.40 24.03
N GLU A 170 9.38 -31.88 22.86
CA GLU A 170 9.46 -31.11 21.62
C GLU A 170 8.09 -30.59 21.19
N ALA A 171 7.04 -31.41 21.30
CA ALA A 171 5.67 -30.98 21.03
C ALA A 171 5.20 -29.91 22.02
N ALA A 172 5.60 -29.98 23.29
CA ALA A 172 5.28 -28.95 24.28
C ALA A 172 6.01 -27.63 23.96
N ASP A 173 7.29 -27.70 23.61
CA ASP A 173 8.12 -26.51 23.35
C ASP A 173 7.60 -25.73 22.14
N ASN A 174 7.23 -26.43 21.05
CA ASN A 174 6.61 -25.80 19.87
C ASN A 174 5.26 -25.12 20.19
N LEU A 175 4.44 -25.68 21.09
CA LEU A 175 3.13 -25.11 21.43
C LEU A 175 3.20 -24.03 22.52
N SER A 176 4.23 -24.04 23.37
CA SER A 176 4.28 -23.18 24.57
C SER A 176 4.42 -21.70 24.23
N GLU A 177 5.10 -21.38 23.12
CA GLU A 177 5.27 -20.01 22.62
C GLU A 177 3.92 -19.33 22.33
N PHE A 178 2.92 -20.10 21.93
CA PHE A 178 1.61 -19.59 21.52
C PHE A 178 0.49 -19.88 22.53
N LYS A 179 0.82 -20.24 23.79
CA LYS A 179 -0.13 -20.79 24.78
C LYS A 179 -1.43 -19.98 24.95
N GLU A 180 -1.35 -18.65 24.79
CA GLU A 180 -2.47 -17.71 24.99
C GLU A 180 -3.37 -17.57 23.74
N TYR A 181 -2.87 -18.03 22.59
CA TYR A 181 -3.51 -17.90 21.27
C TYR A 181 -3.93 -19.26 20.70
N LEU A 182 -3.55 -20.38 21.34
CA LEU A 182 -3.83 -21.71 20.84
C LEU A 182 -5.34 -21.99 20.78
N PRO A 183 -5.82 -22.64 19.70
CA PRO A 183 -7.15 -23.22 19.68
C PRO A 183 -7.34 -24.24 20.83
N PRO A 184 -8.56 -24.42 21.37
CA PRO A 184 -8.81 -25.28 22.52
C PRO A 184 -8.28 -26.72 22.37
N SER A 185 -8.34 -27.27 21.15
CA SER A 185 -7.82 -28.61 20.85
C SER A 185 -6.30 -28.71 21.00
N GLN A 186 -5.56 -27.66 20.63
CA GLN A 186 -4.11 -27.59 20.75
C GLN A 186 -3.66 -27.23 22.16
N ALA A 187 -4.42 -26.39 22.88
CA ALA A 187 -4.21 -26.14 24.31
C ALA A 187 -4.34 -27.44 25.13
N LYS A 188 -5.35 -28.26 24.82
CA LYS A 188 -5.51 -29.60 25.44
C LYS A 188 -4.31 -30.52 25.11
N LYS A 189 -3.81 -30.47 23.88
CA LYS A 189 -2.61 -31.23 23.47
C LYS A 189 -1.36 -30.77 24.24
N LEU A 190 -1.15 -29.46 24.37
CA LEU A 190 -0.07 -28.89 25.19
C LEU A 190 -0.15 -29.38 26.63
N ALA A 191 -1.33 -29.36 27.26
CA ALA A 191 -1.52 -29.88 28.62
C ALA A 191 -1.12 -31.36 28.76
N ILE A 192 -1.46 -32.20 27.77
CA ILE A 192 -1.05 -33.61 27.73
C ILE A 192 0.48 -33.73 27.60
N CYS A 193 1.09 -32.95 26.71
CA CYS A 193 2.54 -32.93 26.51
C CYS A 193 3.27 -32.55 27.80
N LEU A 194 2.84 -31.48 28.48
CA LEU A 194 3.43 -31.01 29.73
C LEU A 194 3.31 -32.05 30.85
N LYS A 195 2.15 -32.72 30.97
CA LYS A 195 1.95 -33.80 31.95
C LYS A 195 2.88 -34.98 31.68
N ARG A 196 3.05 -35.39 30.42
CA ARG A 196 3.96 -36.49 30.04
C ARG A 196 5.44 -36.12 30.18
N ARG A 197 5.79 -34.87 29.92
CA ARG A 197 7.14 -34.35 30.15
C ARG A 197 7.55 -34.44 31.61
N ASN A 198 6.62 -34.13 32.53
CA ASN A 198 6.88 -34.17 33.97
C ASN A 198 6.85 -35.60 34.55
N ALA A 199 6.19 -36.56 33.88
CA ALA A 199 6.17 -37.96 34.30
C ALA A 199 7.41 -38.77 33.86
N ASN A 200 8.21 -38.22 32.95
CA ASN A 200 9.45 -38.83 32.43
C ASN A 200 10.72 -38.14 32.96
N LYS A 201 10.60 -37.25 33.95
CA LYS A 201 11.71 -36.72 34.76
C LYS A 201 11.79 -37.53 36.05
#